data_AF-A0A9N9P5X7-F1
#
_entry.id   AF-A0A9N9P5X7-F1
#
_cell.length_a   1.000
_cell.length_b   1.000
_cell.length_c   1.000
_cell.angle_alpha   90.00
_cell.angle_beta   90.00
_cell.angle_gamma   90.00
#
_symmetry.space_group_name_H-M   'P 1'
#
loop_
_entity.id
_entity.type
_entity.pdbx_description
1 polymer ?
#
loop_
_entity_poly.entity_id
_entity_poly.type
_entity_poly.pdbx_seq_one_letter_code
_entity_poly.pdbx_strand_id
1 'polypeptide(L)' 'MNENKKLSPYNSFMKFNLPIIKKNNTDLDYKSAFKVVASMWKDSINNPKNDFSKY' A
#
# COMPACT_ATOMS: atom_id res chain seq x y z
N MET A 1 -3.98 -26.61 6.25
CA MET A 1 -3.87 -25.33 7.00
C MET A 1 -3.23 -24.33 6.05
N ASN A 2 -3.95 -23.28 5.67
CA ASN A 2 -3.52 -22.36 4.61
C ASN A 2 -2.20 -21.69 5.01
N GLU A 3 -1.16 -22.05 4.27
CA GLU A 3 0.19 -21.52 4.40
C GLU A 3 0.12 -19.99 4.39
N ASN A 4 0.74 -19.35 5.38
CA ASN A 4 0.90 -17.91 5.48
C ASN A 4 1.68 -17.40 4.26
N LYS A 5 1.01 -17.26 3.11
CA LYS A 5 1.62 -16.73 1.89
C LYS A 5 2.15 -15.34 2.22
N LYS A 6 3.46 -15.16 2.02
CA LYS A 6 4.08 -13.83 2.12
C LYS A 6 3.29 -12.88 1.24
N LEU A 7 2.81 -11.81 1.83
CA LEU A 7 2.11 -10.75 1.10
C LEU A 7 3.07 -10.18 0.05
N SER A 8 2.55 -9.96 -1.16
CA SER A 8 3.30 -9.23 -2.18
C SER A 8 3.67 -7.83 -1.66
N PRO A 9 4.72 -7.18 -2.19
CA PRO A 9 5.11 -5.83 -1.78
C PRO A 9 3.95 -4.83 -1.82
N TYR A 10 3.13 -4.88 -2.87
CA TYR A 10 1.92 -4.07 -2.98
C TYR A 10 0.93 -4.36 -1.85
N ASN A 11 0.56 -5.64 -1.63
CA ASN A 11 -0.43 -5.98 -0.60
C ASN A 11 0.07 -5.66 0.82
N SER A 12 1.38 -5.81 1.07
CA SER A 12 2.03 -5.39 2.31
C SER A 12 1.92 -3.88 2.51
N PHE A 13 2.22 -3.10 1.47
CA PHE A 13 2.11 -1.64 1.49
C PHE A 13 0.67 -1.18 1.72
N MET A 14 -0.30 -1.78 1.02
CA MET A 14 -1.72 -1.46 1.19
C MET A 14 -2.19 -1.76 2.62
N LYS A 15 -1.87 -2.94 3.15
CA LYS A 15 -2.26 -3.35 4.51
C LYS A 15 -1.69 -2.43 5.59
N PHE A 16 -0.47 -1.92 5.40
CA PHE A 16 0.17 -1.00 6.34
C PHE A 16 -0.42 0.41 6.29
N ASN A 17 -0.60 0.98 5.09
CA ASN A 17 -0.96 2.40 4.93
C ASN A 17 -2.47 2.68 5.01
N LEU A 18 -3.32 1.74 4.57
CA LEU A 18 -4.77 1.92 4.58
C LEU A 18 -5.38 2.26 5.94
N PRO A 19 -5.03 1.58 7.05
CA PRO A 19 -5.54 1.96 8.37
C PRO A 19 -5.03 3.34 8.83
N ILE A 20 -3.83 3.75 8.41
CA ILE A 20 -3.26 5.07 8.73
C ILE A 20 -4.07 6.18 8.04
N ILE A 21 -4.32 6.04 6.73
CA ILE A 21 -5.13 7.02 5.98
C ILE A 21 -6.56 7.10 6.53
N LYS A 22 -7.17 5.96 6.85
CA LYS A 22 -8.52 5.91 7.45
C LYS A 22 -8.55 6.55 8.84
N LYS A 23 -7.51 6.37 9.66
CA LYS A 23 -7.42 6.98 10.99
C LYS A 23 -7.20 8.49 10.91
N ASN A 24 -6.37 8.95 9.97
CA ASN A 24 -6.09 10.37 9.79
C ASN A 24 -7.22 11.13 9.07
N ASN A 25 -8.06 10.40 8.32
CA ASN A 25 -9.20 10.95 7.59
C ASN A 25 -10.43 10.09 7.91
N THR A 26 -11.00 10.30 9.09
CA THR A 26 -12.14 9.51 9.59
C THR A 26 -13.39 9.65 8.72
N ASP A 27 -13.48 10.71 7.92
CA ASP A 27 -14.60 11.00 7.02
C ASP A 27 -14.45 10.33 5.64
N LEU A 28 -13.26 9.79 5.32
CA LEU A 28 -13.05 9.12 4.05
C LEU A 28 -13.67 7.72 4.08
N ASP A 29 -14.47 7.44 3.06
CA ASP A 29 -14.93 6.10 2.80
C ASP A 29 -13.75 5.16 2.47
N TYR A 30 -13.94 3.85 2.68
CA TYR A 30 -12.90 2.85 2.45
C TYR A 30 -12.32 2.89 1.03
N LYS A 31 -13.15 3.11 0.01
CA LYS A 31 -12.75 3.15 -1.40
C LYS A 31 -11.93 4.40 -1.71
N SER A 32 -12.26 5.53 -1.12
CA SER A 32 -11.51 6.78 -1.22
C SER A 32 -10.16 6.65 -0.52
N ALA A 33 -10.12 6.13 0.71
CA ALA A 33 -8.88 5.83 1.41
C ALA A 33 -8.00 4.83 0.63
N PHE A 34 -8.60 3.80 0.03
CA PHE A 34 -7.90 2.84 -0.81
C PHE A 34 -7.27 3.49 -2.05
N LYS A 35 -8.01 4.38 -2.75
CA LYS A 35 -7.47 5.12 -3.89
C LYS A 35 -6.28 5.99 -3.51
N VAL A 36 -6.34 6.67 -2.37
CA VAL A 36 -5.23 7.49 -1.87
C VAL A 36 -3.99 6.63 -1.68
N VAL A 37 -4.10 5.50 -0.96
CA VAL A 37 -2.96 4.60 -0.73
C VAL A 37 -2.46 3.98 -2.04
N ALA A 38 -3.35 3.59 -2.95
CA ALA A 38 -2.96 3.05 -4.24
C ALA A 38 -2.19 4.06 -5.10
N SER A 39 -2.56 5.35 -5.04
CA SER A 39 -1.79 6.42 -5.68
C SER A 39 -0.40 6.57 -5.04
N MET A 40 -0.30 6.50 -3.70
CA MET A 40 1.00 6.57 -2.98
C MET A 40 1.92 5.39 -3.32
N TRP A 41 1.37 4.22 -3.67
CA TRP A 41 2.18 3.06 -4.07
C TRP A 41 3.02 3.34 -5.32
N LYS A 42 2.51 4.14 -6.26
CA LYS A 42 3.21 4.47 -7.51
C LYS A 42 4.58 5.08 -7.24
N ASP A 43 4.70 5.89 -6.20
CA ASP A 43 5.92 6.63 -5.85
C ASP A 43 6.70 6.00 -4.69
N SER A 44 6.24 4.84 -4.20
CA SER A 44 6.87 4.14 -3.07
C SER A 44 8.23 3.56 -3.43
N ILE A 45 9.21 3.69 -2.54
CA ILE A 45 10.53 3.02 -2.67
C ILE A 45 10.43 1.50 -2.64
N ASN A 46 9.38 0.96 -2.01
CA ASN A 46 9.13 -0.48 -1.93
C ASN A 46 8.52 -1.03 -3.23
N ASN A 47 8.15 -0.16 -4.18
CA ASN A 47 7.66 -0.57 -5.48
C ASN A 47 8.86 -1.01 -6.33
N PRO A 48 8.96 -2.29 -6.75
CA PRO A 48 10.08 -2.76 -7.54
C PRO A 48 10.28 -2.02 -8.88
N LYS A 49 9.27 -1.30 -9.36
CA LYS A 49 9.39 -0.43 -10.54
C LYS A 49 10.22 0.84 -10.30
N ASN A 50 10.34 1.27 -9.05
CA ASN A 50 11.10 2.44 -8.64
C ASN A 50 12.47 2.06 -8.08
N ASP A 51 12.89 0.81 -8.28
CA ASP A 51 14.22 0.35 -7.90
C ASP A 51 15.26 0.92 -8.89
N PHE A 52 15.80 2.08 -8.54
CA PHE A 52 16.84 2.76 -9.32
C PHE A 52 18.23 2.11 -9.16
N SER A 53 18.38 1.07 -8.33
CA SER A 53 19.68 0.36 -8.18
C SER A 53 20.07 -0.48 -9.40
N LYS A 54 19.17 -0.59 -10.39
CA LYS A 54 19.40 -1.32 -11.65
C LYS A 54 20.02 -0.48 -12.78
N TYR A 55 20.35 0.79 -12.53
CA TYR A 55 21.04 1.69 -13.45
C TYR A 55 22.28 2.29 -12.77
#